data_AF-A0A1V5IDN0-F1
#
_entry.id   AF-A0A1V5IDN0-F1
#
_cell.length_a   1.000
_cell.length_b   1.000
_cell.length_c   1.000
_cell.angle_alpha   90.00
_cell.angle_beta   90.00
_cell.angle_gamma   90.00
#
_symmetry.space_group_name_H-M   'P 1'
#
loop_
_entity.id
_entity.type
_entity.pdbx_description
1 polymer ?
#
loop_
_entity_poly.entity_id
_entity_poly.type
_entity_poly.pdbx_seq_one_letter_code
_entity_poly.pdbx_strand_id
1 'polypeptide(L)'
;MEERLLANALYQYLLELSEILKNRRAEHLSEAVQFASRFASGSTTELYAESRIILNKVLDEAENLLTVDEKRELKKKISGINSEFERIGGA
;
A
#
# COMPACT_ATOMS: atom_id res chain seq x y z
N MET A 1 10.65 -3.18 -16.85
CA MET A 1 9.50 -2.28 -17.08
C MET A 1 8.86 -2.08 -15.72
N GLU A 2 8.96 -0.88 -15.13
CA GLU A 2 8.37 -0.61 -13.81
C GLU A 2 6.84 -0.62 -13.92
N GLU A 3 6.19 -1.33 -13.01
CA GLU A 3 4.74 -1.42 -12.96
C GLU A 3 4.21 -0.10 -12.38
N ARG A 4 3.53 0.69 -13.22
CA ARG A 4 2.95 1.96 -12.80
C ARG A 4 1.73 1.71 -11.93
N LEU A 5 1.79 2.14 -10.67
CA LEU A 5 0.66 2.01 -9.76
C LEU A 5 -0.10 3.34 -9.68
N LEU A 6 -1.04 3.54 -10.60
CA LEU A 6 -1.90 4.73 -10.63
C LEU A 6 -2.81 4.79 -9.39
N ALA A 7 -3.28 5.99 -9.02
CA ALA A 7 -4.10 6.22 -7.83
C ALA A 7 -5.30 5.28 -7.70
N ASN A 8 -6.04 5.03 -8.79
CA ASN A 8 -7.16 4.09 -8.79
C ASN A 8 -6.71 2.65 -8.51
N ALA A 9 -5.60 2.22 -9.11
CA ALA A 9 -5.05 0.89 -8.90
C ALA A 9 -4.48 0.72 -7.48
N LEU A 10 -3.86 1.77 -6.95
CA LEU A 10 -3.41 1.82 -5.56
C LEU A 10 -4.59 1.72 -4.59
N TYR A 11 -5.67 2.48 -4.82
CA TYR A 11 -6.86 2.40 -3.98
C TYR A 11 -7.45 0.98 -3.93
N GLN A 12 -7.63 0.34 -5.09
CA GLN A 12 -8.11 -1.05 -5.14
C GLN A 12 -7.17 -2.01 -4.40
N TYR A 13 -5.87 -1.86 -4.61
CA TYR A 13 -4.86 -2.67 -3.92
C TYR A 13 -4.94 -2.52 -2.38
N LEU A 14 -5.12 -1.30 -1.87
CA LEU A 14 -5.26 -1.07 -0.42
C LEU A 14 -6.52 -1.75 0.14
N LEU A 15 -7.63 -1.73 -0.59
CA LEU A 15 -8.86 -2.42 -0.17
C LEU A 15 -8.63 -3.93 -0.10
N GLU A 16 -8.08 -4.53 -1.17
CA GLU A 16 -7.77 -5.95 -1.22
C GLU A 16 -6.81 -6.37 -0.10
N LEU A 17 -5.75 -5.59 0.12
CA LEU A 17 -4.77 -5.85 1.17
C LEU A 17 -5.40 -5.76 2.57
N SER A 18 -6.29 -4.79 2.80
CA SER A 18 -6.99 -4.67 4.08
C SER A 18 -7.83 -5.93 4.38
N GLU A 19 -8.55 -6.45 3.39
CA GLU A 19 -9.34 -7.68 3.55
C GLU A 19 -8.46 -8.92 3.79
N ILE A 20 -7.30 -9.02 3.10
CA ILE A 20 -6.33 -10.10 3.36
C ILE A 20 -5.82 -10.06 4.79
N LEU A 21 -5.42 -8.87 5.27
CA LEU A 21 -4.90 -8.68 6.63
C LEU A 21 -5.96 -8.99 7.69
N LYS A 22 -7.20 -8.54 7.47
CA LYS A 22 -8.35 -8.85 8.33
C LYS A 22 -8.59 -10.36 8.42
N ASN A 23 -8.61 -11.06 7.28
CA ASN A 23 -8.80 -12.51 7.24
C ASN A 23 -7.66 -13.28 7.93
N ARG A 24 -6.47 -12.68 8.02
CA ARG A 24 -5.30 -13.23 8.73
C ARG A 24 -5.22 -12.79 10.20
N ARG A 25 -6.28 -12.19 10.74
CA ARG A 25 -6.36 -11.69 12.13
C ARG A 25 -5.34 -10.60 12.45
N ALA A 26 -4.85 -9.89 11.43
CA ALA A 26 -4.00 -8.72 11.57
C ALA A 26 -4.86 -7.45 11.51
N GLU A 27 -5.83 -7.35 12.43
CA GLU A 27 -6.84 -6.29 12.44
C GLU A 27 -6.21 -4.90 12.52
N HIS A 28 -5.15 -4.73 13.31
CA HIS A 28 -4.45 -3.45 13.43
C HIS A 28 -3.80 -3.01 12.11
N LEU A 29 -3.25 -3.95 11.33
CA LEU A 29 -2.71 -3.64 10.00
C LEU A 29 -3.82 -3.38 8.98
N SER A 30 -4.90 -4.16 9.04
CA SER A 30 -6.08 -3.97 8.19
C SER A 30 -6.66 -2.57 8.36
N GLU A 31 -6.90 -2.13 9.60
CA GLU A 31 -7.43 -0.80 9.91
C GLU A 31 -6.51 0.30 9.40
N ALA A 32 -5.21 0.14 9.56
CA ALA A 32 -4.24 1.13 9.15
C ALA A 32 -4.14 1.25 7.62
N VAL A 33 -4.21 0.13 6.89
CA VAL A 33 -4.30 0.12 5.41
C VAL A 33 -5.62 0.74 4.95
N GLN A 34 -6.74 0.41 5.60
CA GLN A 34 -8.04 0.99 5.28
C GLN A 34 -8.04 2.50 5.53
N PHE A 35 -7.36 2.98 6.57
CA PHE A 35 -7.19 4.41 6.83
C PHE A 35 -6.44 5.10 5.68
N ALA A 36 -5.31 4.55 5.23
CA ALA A 36 -4.56 5.10 4.10
C ALA A 36 -5.40 5.17 2.80
N SER A 37 -6.30 4.20 2.57
CA SER A 37 -7.17 4.21 1.39
C SER A 37 -8.13 5.42 1.34
N ARG A 38 -8.49 6.01 2.50
CA ARG A 38 -9.43 7.15 2.57
C ARG A 38 -8.88 8.41 1.90
N PHE A 39 -7.55 8.57 1.88
CA PHE A 39 -6.89 9.70 1.22
C PHE A 39 -7.09 9.70 -0.30
N ALA A 40 -7.52 8.58 -0.90
CA ALA A 40 -7.88 8.52 -2.31
C ALA A 40 -9.05 9.45 -2.70
N SER A 41 -9.88 9.84 -1.73
CA SER A 41 -10.97 10.81 -1.94
C SER A 41 -10.54 12.28 -1.84
N GLY A 42 -9.33 12.54 -1.30
CA GLY A 42 -8.76 13.87 -1.14
C GLY A 42 -7.72 14.17 -2.21
N SER A 43 -6.43 14.10 -1.84
CA SER A 43 -5.30 14.38 -2.72
C SER A 43 -4.56 13.12 -3.15
N THR A 44 -4.22 13.04 -4.43
CA THR A 44 -3.40 11.94 -4.97
C THR A 44 -2.01 11.88 -4.32
N THR A 45 -1.41 13.03 -3.99
CA THR A 45 -0.10 13.08 -3.32
C THR A 45 -0.18 12.55 -1.89
N GLU A 46 -1.24 12.91 -1.14
CA GLU A 46 -1.47 12.38 0.21
C GLU A 46 -1.74 10.88 0.18
N LEU A 47 -2.53 10.40 -0.78
CA LEU A 47 -2.76 8.98 -0.97
C LEU A 47 -1.43 8.22 -1.12
N TYR A 48 -0.54 8.68 -2.00
CA TYR A 48 0.75 8.01 -2.20
C TYR A 48 1.66 8.11 -0.98
N ALA A 49 1.72 9.25 -0.30
CA ALA A 49 2.54 9.44 0.89
C ALA A 49 2.12 8.49 2.03
N GLU A 50 0.82 8.48 2.35
CA GLU A 50 0.24 7.64 3.41
C GLU A 50 0.34 6.16 3.05
N SER A 51 0.07 5.81 1.79
CA SER A 51 0.22 4.44 1.30
C SER A 51 1.65 3.95 1.42
N ARG A 52 2.65 4.78 1.10
CA ARG A 52 4.06 4.41 1.24
C ARG A 52 4.40 4.09 2.69
N ILE A 53 4.01 4.95 3.63
CA ILE A 53 4.29 4.76 5.05
C ILE A 53 3.65 3.46 5.52
N ILE A 54 2.37 3.25 5.23
CA ILE A 54 1.67 2.09 5.76
C ILE A 54 2.10 0.77 5.14
N LEU A 55 2.39 0.74 3.85
CA LEU A 55 2.79 -0.49 3.17
C LEU A 55 4.18 -0.95 3.60
N ASN A 56 5.09 -0.01 3.92
CA ASN A 56 6.36 -0.36 4.56
C ASN A 56 6.13 -0.94 5.97
N LYS A 57 5.25 -0.33 6.77
CA LYS A 57 4.89 -0.87 8.08
C LYS A 57 4.29 -2.28 7.98
N VAL A 58 3.40 -2.52 7.01
CA VAL A 58 2.85 -3.86 6.74
C VAL A 58 3.97 -4.82 6.35
N LEU A 59 4.91 -4.41 5.50
CA LEU A 59 6.02 -5.27 5.10
C LEU A 59 6.90 -5.69 6.29
N ASP A 60 7.13 -4.77 7.23
CA ASP A 60 7.95 -5.00 8.42
C ASP A 60 7.22 -5.85 9.48
N GLU A 61 5.95 -5.54 9.77
CA GLU A 61 5.18 -6.22 10.83
C GLU A 61 4.55 -7.53 10.36
N ALA A 62 4.24 -7.67 9.07
CA ALA A 62 3.61 -8.86 8.50
C ALA A 62 4.64 -9.94 8.09
N GLU A 63 5.85 -9.92 8.66
CA GLU A 63 6.93 -10.83 8.27
C GLU A 63 6.52 -12.32 8.38
N ASN A 64 5.66 -12.67 9.33
CA ASN A 64 5.16 -14.04 9.48
C ASN A 64 3.73 -14.25 8.94
N LEU A 65 3.09 -13.18 8.44
CA LEU A 65 1.72 -13.20 7.97
C LEU A 65 1.63 -13.27 6.45
N LEU A 66 2.63 -12.75 5.73
CA LEU A 66 2.70 -12.79 4.26
C LEU A 66 3.68 -13.86 3.79
N THR A 67 3.30 -14.59 2.75
CA THR A 67 4.18 -15.52 2.03
C THR A 67 5.32 -14.76 1.34
N VAL A 68 6.38 -15.48 0.94
CA VAL A 68 7.52 -14.89 0.23
C VAL A 68 7.09 -14.19 -1.06
N ASP A 69 6.13 -14.77 -1.79
CA ASP A 69 5.64 -14.19 -3.03
C ASP A 69 4.78 -12.95 -2.78
N GLU A 70 3.94 -12.95 -1.75
CA GLU A 70 3.15 -11.77 -1.36
C GLU A 70 4.04 -10.61 -0.88
N LYS A 71 5.10 -10.90 -0.12
CA LYS A 71 6.10 -9.89 0.25
C LYS A 71 6.81 -9.33 -0.98
N ARG A 72 7.14 -10.18 -1.95
CA ARG A 72 7.77 -9.76 -3.20
C ARG A 72 6.82 -8.85 -3.99
N GLU A 73 5.54 -9.18 -4.04
CA GLU A 73 4.52 -8.37 -4.70
C GLU A 73 4.32 -7.04 -3.99
N LEU A 74 4.19 -7.03 -2.66
CA LEU A 74 4.10 -5.82 -1.85
C LEU A 74 5.31 -4.89 -2.08
N LYS A 75 6.53 -5.44 -2.12
CA LYS A 75 7.74 -4.67 -2.45
C LYS A 75 7.68 -4.05 -3.85
N LYS A 76 7.17 -4.77 -4.85
CA LYS A 76 6.96 -4.22 -6.20
C LYS A 76 5.95 -3.07 -6.20
N LYS A 77 4.83 -3.22 -5.47
CA LYS A 77 3.82 -2.17 -5.35
C LYS A 77 4.37 -0.93 -4.64
N ILE A 78 5.13 -1.10 -3.57
CA ILE A 78 5.84 0.01 -2.89
C ILE A 78 6.80 0.73 -3.84
N SER A 79 7.56 -0.02 -4.64
CA SER A 79 8.43 0.57 -5.67
C SER A 79 7.64 1.40 -6.69
N GLY A 80 6.50 0.87 -7.19
CA GLY A 80 5.64 1.59 -8.13
C GLY A 80 5.01 2.85 -7.54
N ILE A 81 4.69 2.84 -6.24
CA ILE A 81 4.23 4.02 -5.49
C ILE A 81 5.31 5.09 -5.44
N ASN A 82 6.55 4.70 -5.12
CA ASN A 82 7.67 5.64 -5.04
C ASN A 82 7.91 6.33 -6.40
N SER A 83 7.95 5.55 -7.49
CA SER A 83 8.15 6.09 -8.83
C SER A 83 7.03 7.08 -9.23
N GLU A 84 5.76 6.78 -8.94
CA GLU A 84 4.67 7.73 -9.25
C GLU A 84 4.65 8.93 -8.29
N PHE A 85 5.00 8.77 -7.01
CA PHE A 85 5.08 9.87 -6.04
C PHE A 85 6.14 10.90 -6.42
N GLU A 86 7.34 10.44 -6.78
CA GLU A 86 8.42 11.31 -7.28
C GLU A 86 7.98 12.04 -8.55
N ARG A 87 7.28 11.34 -9.46
CA ARG A 87 6.82 11.88 -10.74
C ARG A 87 5.80 13.02 -10.59
N ILE A 88 4.96 12.97 -9.57
CA ILE A 88 3.96 14.02 -9.30
C ILE A 88 4.50 15.15 -8.41
N GLY A 89 5.80 15.14 -8.09
CA GLY A 89 6.45 16.18 -7.30
C GLY A 89 6.31 16.00 -5.79
N GLY A 90 6.05 14.79 -5.31
CA GLY A 90 6.16 14.46 -3.89
C GLY A 90 7.62 14.52 -3.44
N ALA A 91 7.92 15.40 -2.50
CA ALA A 91 9.26 15.60 -1.92
C ALA A 91 9.56 14.64 -0.77
#